data_AF-A0A086D789-F1
#
_entry.id   AF-A0A086D789-F1
#
_cell.length_a   1.000
_cell.length_b   1.000
_cell.length_c   1.000
_cell.angle_alpha   90.00
_cell.angle_beta   90.00
_cell.angle_gamma   90.00
#
_symmetry.space_group_name_H-M   'P 1'
#
loop_
_entity.id
_entity.type
_entity.pdbx_description
1 polymer ?
#
loop_
_entity_poly.entity_id
_entity_poly.type
_entity_poly.pdbx_seq_one_letter_code
_entity_poly.pdbx_strand_id
1 'polypeptide(L)'
;MLGLCLLGLLSPALAGEREVAKCAVRQADGTLRIRWIEIDEVREAQRALQRFLDQEAPGEGRQVERCIGAREIFSSAQARAAERSTPR
;
A
#
# COMPACT_ATOMS: atom_id res chain seq x y z
N MET A 1 8.23 36.06 43.67
CA MET A 1 7.56 35.96 42.36
C MET A 1 8.51 35.26 41.39
N LEU A 2 8.56 33.93 41.42
CA LEU A 2 9.28 33.11 40.44
C LEU A 2 8.45 31.84 40.23
N GLY A 3 7.44 31.96 39.38
CA GLY A 3 6.64 30.84 38.90
C GLY A 3 6.95 30.64 37.43
N LEU A 4 7.94 29.82 37.11
CA LEU A 4 8.14 29.33 35.75
C LEU A 4 7.34 28.03 35.60
N CYS A 5 6.16 28.14 35.00
CA CYS A 5 5.38 27.00 34.53
C CYS A 5 6.14 26.33 33.37
N LEU A 6 6.86 25.24 33.67
CA LEU A 6 7.23 24.22 32.71
C LEU A 6 5.97 23.45 32.30
N LEU A 7 5.16 24.05 31.43
CA LEU A 7 4.11 23.34 30.70
C LEU A 7 4.80 22.43 29.68
N GLY A 8 4.68 21.13 29.93
CA GLY A 8 5.20 20.07 29.09
C GLY A 8 4.72 20.22 27.65
N LEU A 9 5.70 20.38 26.75
CA LEU A 9 5.56 20.10 25.33
C LEU A 9 5.38 18.58 25.18
N LEU A 10 4.17 18.09 25.42
CA LEU A 10 3.70 16.82 24.86
C LEU A 10 3.55 17.03 23.36
N SER A 11 4.63 16.86 22.61
CA SER A 11 4.61 16.84 21.15
C SER A 11 3.71 15.69 20.68
N PRO A 12 2.52 15.95 20.09
CA PRO A 12 1.71 14.92 19.48
C PRO A 12 2.10 14.89 18.00
N ALA A 13 3.23 14.27 17.66
CA ALA A 13 3.73 14.37 16.28
C ALA A 13 4.46 13.12 15.81
N LEU A 14 3.86 11.94 15.98
CA LEU A 14 4.13 10.78 15.13
C LEU A 14 2.82 10.02 14.88
N ALA A 15 1.78 10.73 14.45
CA ALA A 15 0.80 10.07 13.59
C ALA A 15 1.52 9.83 12.27
N GLY A 16 2.08 8.63 12.07
CA GLY A 16 2.74 8.27 10.82
C GLY A 16 1.76 8.50 9.68
N GLU A 17 2.12 9.36 8.73
CA GLU A 17 1.29 9.62 7.56
C GLU A 17 1.18 8.32 6.76
N ARG A 18 -0.03 7.74 6.71
CA ARG A 18 -0.30 6.59 5.86
C ARG A 18 -0.20 7.01 4.40
N GLU A 19 0.62 6.28 3.66
CA GLU A 19 0.76 6.42 2.23
C GLU A 19 -0.29 5.58 1.49
N VAL A 20 -0.59 5.96 0.25
CA VAL A 20 -1.37 5.11 -0.66
C VAL A 20 -0.43 4.44 -1.64
N ALA A 21 -0.47 3.12 -1.69
CA ALA A 21 0.23 2.30 -2.66
C ALA A 21 -0.75 1.71 -3.68
N LYS A 22 -0.24 1.40 -4.87
CA LYS A 22 -0.94 0.59 -5.86
C LYS A 22 -0.10 -0.64 -6.19
N CYS A 23 -0.75 -1.79 -6.20
CA CYS A 23 -0.11 -3.10 -6.34
C CYS A 23 -0.68 -3.85 -7.54
N ALA A 24 0.19 -4.36 -8.40
CA ALA A 24 -0.17 -5.27 -9.46
C ALA A 24 -0.30 -6.70 -8.89
N VAL A 25 -1.49 -7.29 -9.03
CA VAL A 25 -1.81 -8.62 -8.51
C VAL A 25 -2.20 -9.53 -9.66
N ARG A 26 -1.38 -10.56 -9.89
CA ARG A 26 -1.68 -11.64 -10.83
C ARG A 26 -2.70 -12.58 -10.19
N GLN A 27 -3.78 -12.85 -10.90
CA GLN A 27 -4.81 -13.80 -10.51
C GLN A 27 -4.43 -15.22 -10.99
N ALA A 28 -5.12 -16.25 -10.51
CA ALA A 28 -4.88 -17.64 -10.93
C ALA A 28 -5.11 -17.88 -12.44
N ASP A 29 -6.02 -17.13 -13.06
CA ASP A 29 -6.26 -17.19 -14.51
C ASP A 29 -5.18 -16.45 -15.33
N GLY A 30 -4.14 -15.93 -14.67
CA GLY A 30 -3.05 -15.19 -15.28
C GLY A 30 -3.37 -13.71 -15.56
N THR A 31 -4.60 -13.26 -15.32
CA THR A 31 -4.97 -11.85 -15.48
C THR A 31 -4.29 -10.98 -14.43
N LEU A 32 -4.03 -9.72 -14.77
CA LEU A 32 -3.40 -8.76 -13.88
C LEU A 32 -4.43 -7.71 -13.45
N ARG A 33 -4.55 -7.48 -12.14
CA ARG A 33 -5.43 -6.48 -11.55
C ARG A 33 -4.65 -5.51 -10.70
N ILE A 34 -5.07 -4.25 -10.63
CA ILE A 34 -4.48 -3.27 -9.72
C ILE A 34 -5.31 -3.21 -8.44
N ARG A 35 -4.64 -3.30 -7.29
CA ARG A 35 -5.23 -3.08 -5.96
C ARG A 35 -4.63 -1.81 -5.36
N TRP A 36 -5.47 -0.88 -4.95
CA TRP A 36 -5.08 0.29 -4.17
C TRP A 36 -5.16 -0.05 -2.69
N ILE A 37 -4.13 0.29 -1.93
CA ILE A 37 -4.08 0.02 -0.48
C ILE A 37 -3.50 1.22 0.26
N GLU A 38 -3.96 1.43 1.49
CA GLU A 38 -3.33 2.31 2.45
C GLU A 38 -2.30 1.53 3.25
N ILE A 39 -1.10 2.10 3.41
CA ILE A 39 -0.03 1.47 4.17
C ILE A 39 0.90 2.52 4.77
N ASP A 40 1.58 2.18 5.85
CA ASP A 40 2.53 3.08 6.49
C ASP A 40 3.77 3.33 5.60
N GLU A 41 4.25 2.30 4.89
CA GLU A 41 5.38 2.42 3.96
C GLU A 41 5.19 1.56 2.69
N VAL A 42 5.38 2.15 1.50
CA VAL A 42 5.24 1.44 0.21
C VAL A 42 6.14 0.21 0.11
N ARG A 43 7.33 0.20 0.72
CA ARG A 43 8.25 -0.96 0.67
C ARG A 43 7.68 -2.22 1.32
N GLU A 44 6.74 -2.06 2.25
CA GLU A 44 6.10 -3.18 2.94
C GLU A 44 4.82 -3.66 2.23
N ALA A 45 4.29 -2.86 1.30
CA ALA A 45 3.02 -3.07 0.61
C ALA A 45 2.88 -4.46 0.00
N GLN A 46 3.93 -4.92 -0.68
CA GLN A 46 3.90 -6.20 -1.37
C GLN A 46 3.72 -7.37 -0.40
N ARG A 47 4.50 -7.39 0.68
CA ARG A 47 4.42 -8.46 1.68
C ARG A 47 3.12 -8.38 2.48
N ALA A 48 2.71 -7.18 2.86
CA ALA A 48 1.47 -6.96 3.60
C ALA A 48 0.26 -7.43 2.80
N LEU A 49 0.14 -7.00 1.53
CA LEU A 49 -0.96 -7.39 0.66
C LEU A 49 -0.95 -8.88 0.33
N GLN A 50 0.23 -9.48 0.08
CA GLN A 50 0.29 -10.92 -0.18
C GLN A 50 -0.25 -11.72 1.01
N ARG A 51 0.19 -11.40 2.24
CA ARG A 51 -0.31 -12.06 3.45
C ARG A 51 -1.82 -11.90 3.62
N PHE A 52 -2.34 -10.71 3.33
CA PHE A 52 -3.79 -10.47 3.37
C PHE A 52 -4.53 -11.37 2.37
N LEU A 53 -4.09 -11.42 1.11
CA LEU A 53 -4.71 -12.25 0.09
C LEU A 53 -4.64 -13.74 0.41
N ASP A 54 -3.53 -14.20 0.97
CA ASP A 54 -3.34 -15.58 1.39
C ASP A 54 -4.27 -15.97 2.55
N GLN A 55 -4.60 -15.02 3.43
CA GLN A 55 -5.53 -15.23 4.56
C GLN A 55 -7.00 -15.14 4.11
N GLU A 56 -7.32 -14.20 3.22
CA GLU A 56 -8.69 -13.96 2.75
C GLU A 56 -9.20 -15.13 1.90
N ALA A 57 -8.36 -15.67 1.02
CA ALA A 57 -8.70 -16.84 0.22
C ALA A 57 -7.46 -17.70 -0.05
N PRO A 58 -7.11 -18.59 0.90
CA PRO A 58 -5.98 -19.47 0.76
C PRO A 58 -6.08 -20.33 -0.50
N GLY A 59 -5.01 -20.40 -1.28
CA GLY A 59 -4.94 -21.27 -2.45
C GLY A 59 -5.59 -20.71 -3.73
N GLU A 60 -6.14 -19.49 -3.73
CA GLU A 60 -6.65 -18.84 -4.95
C GLU A 60 -5.54 -18.45 -5.96
N GLY A 61 -4.28 -18.77 -5.70
CA GLY A 61 -3.17 -18.55 -6.62
C GLY A 61 -2.90 -17.06 -6.94
N ARG A 62 -3.39 -16.14 -6.10
CA ARG A 62 -3.20 -14.70 -6.27
C ARG A 62 -1.78 -14.32 -5.83
N GLN A 63 -1.06 -13.60 -6.67
CA GLN A 63 0.32 -13.20 -6.40
C GLN A 63 0.51 -11.70 -6.62
N VAL A 64 1.05 -11.01 -5.62
CA VAL A 64 1.44 -9.60 -5.73
C VAL A 64 2.79 -9.51 -6.41
N GLU A 65 2.82 -8.95 -7.62
CA GLU A 65 4.05 -8.84 -8.42
C GLU A 65 4.92 -7.66 -7.98
N ARG A 66 4.28 -6.49 -7.84
CA ARG A 66 4.96 -5.25 -7.49
C ARG A 66 3.98 -4.23 -6.92
N CYS A 67 4.43 -3.51 -5.91
CA CYS A 67 3.75 -2.32 -5.40
C CYS A 67 4.63 -1.09 -5.63
N ILE A 68 3.98 0.04 -5.92
CA ILE A 68 4.60 1.35 -6.08
C ILE A 68 3.71 2.40 -5.40
N GLY A 69 4.26 3.57 -5.11
CA GLY A 69 3.48 4.69 -4.59
C GLY A 69 2.40 5.12 -5.57
N ALA A 70 1.30 5.67 -5.05
CA ALA A 70 0.14 6.06 -5.87
C ALA A 70 0.48 6.97 -7.06
N ARG A 71 1.52 7.82 -6.91
CA ARG A 71 1.96 8.80 -7.92
C ARG A 71 2.98 8.23 -8.93
N GLU A 72 3.55 7.07 -8.66
CA GLU A 72 4.55 6.44 -9.53
C GLU A 72 3.88 5.74 -10.72
N ILE A 73 4.65 5.37 -11.75
CA ILE A 73 4.13 4.67 -12.93
C ILE A 73 4.75 3.27 -12.99
N PHE A 74 3.92 2.25 -13.26
CA PHE A 74 4.45 0.89 -13.46
C PHE A 74 5.35 0.81 -14.69
N SER A 75 6.48 0.12 -14.57
CA SER A 75 7.35 -0.17 -15.72
C SER A 75 6.70 -1.15 -16.71
N SER A 76 6.00 -2.16 -16.20
CA SER A 76 5.27 -3.15 -17.01
C SER A 76 4.15 -2.50 -17.83
N ALA A 77 4.15 -2.73 -19.15
CA ALA A 77 3.09 -2.28 -20.04
C ALA A 77 1.73 -2.92 -19.68
N GLN A 78 1.74 -4.18 -19.27
CA GLN A 78 0.54 -4.89 -18.82
C GLN A 78 -0.03 -4.25 -17.54
N ALA A 79 0.83 -3.94 -16.57
CA ALA A 79 0.40 -3.27 -15.33
C ALA A 79 -0.17 -1.87 -15.60
N ARG A 80 0.45 -1.10 -16.50
CA ARG A 80 -0.08 0.21 -16.93
C ARG A 80 -1.44 0.08 -17.63
N ALA A 81 -1.64 -0.96 -18.44
CA ALA A 81 -2.93 -1.20 -19.10
C ALA A 81 -4.01 -1.56 -18.07
N ALA A 82 -3.70 -2.47 -17.14
CA ALA A 82 -4.59 -2.83 -16.04
C ALA A 82 -4.93 -1.64 -15.15
N GLU A 83 -3.95 -0.77 -14.86
CA GLU A 83 -4.17 0.45 -14.07
C GLU A 83 -5.17 1.38 -14.72
N ARG A 84 -5.03 1.63 -16.03
CA ARG A 84 -5.97 2.50 -16.77
C ARG A 84 -7.40 1.95 -16.81
N SER A 85 -7.57 0.63 -16.75
CA SER A 85 -8.88 -0.02 -16.78
C SER A 85 -9.45 -0.32 -15.40
N THR A 86 -8.71 -0.05 -14.31
CA THR A 86 -9.15 -0.34 -12.94
C THR A 86 -9.54 0.96 -12.23
N PRO A 87 -10.81 1.14 -11.82
CA PRO A 87 -11.21 2.25 -10.97
C PRO A 87 -10.42 2.24 -9.66
N ARG A 88 -10.18 3.43 -9.09
CA ARG A 88 -9.49 3.58 -7.81
C ARG A 88 -10.37 3.12 -6.66
#